data_AF-A0A818WIJ4-F1
#
_entry.id   AF-A0A818WIJ4-F1
#
_cell.length_a   1.000
_cell.length_b   1.000
_cell.length_c   1.000
_cell.angle_alpha   90.00
_cell.angle_beta   90.00
_cell.angle_gamma   90.00
#
_symmetry.space_group_name_H-M   'P 1'
#
loop_
_entity.id
_entity.type
_entity.pdbx_description
1 polymer ?
#
loop_
_entity_poly.entity_id
_entity_poly.type
_entity_poly.pdbx_seq_one_letter_code
_entity_poly.pdbx_strand_id
1 'polypeptide(L)'
;MENATKQLYAVLYRAVRCCSDVEKFHSELLYIQVSFVTFGFTSEFILSGIQRFYQQFNILEKFWDLRLNNNEYDHLRRCIVEDVEQQIKLKQQREQAKEHTLFMPCPRLMDEESTDAFKQCF
;
A
#
# COMPACT_ATOMS: atom_id res chain seq x y z
N MET A 1 12.47 8.59 11.75
CA MET A 1 13.01 7.60 10.79
C MET A 1 11.93 6.91 9.97
N GLU A 2 10.83 6.42 10.58
CA GLU A 2 9.77 5.70 9.84
C GLU A 2 9.21 6.45 8.63
N ASN A 3 9.04 7.78 8.73
CA ASN A 3 8.56 8.60 7.63
C ASN A 3 9.54 8.62 6.43
N ALA A 4 10.85 8.68 6.68
CA ALA A 4 11.86 8.68 5.63
C ALA A 4 11.91 7.34 4.87
N THR A 5 11.75 6.23 5.58
CA THR A 5 11.66 4.90 4.95
C THR A 5 10.42 4.80 4.06
N LYS A 6 9.26 5.30 4.52
CA LYS A 6 8.04 5.35 3.71
C LYS A 6 8.22 6.20 2.46
N GLN A 7 8.88 7.35 2.57
CA GLN A 7 9.20 8.21 1.43
C GLN A 7 10.13 7.51 0.42
N LEU A 8 11.19 6.85 0.89
CA LEU A 8 12.09 6.08 0.05
C LEU A 8 11.34 4.99 -0.72
N TYR A 9 10.47 4.24 -0.04
CA TYR A 9 9.69 3.18 -0.68
C TYR A 9 8.71 3.77 -1.70
N ALA A 10 8.03 4.88 -1.38
CA ALA A 10 7.12 5.54 -2.29
C ALA A 10 7.82 5.98 -3.59
N VAL A 11 9.03 6.56 -3.51
CA VAL A 11 9.78 6.94 -4.71
C VAL A 11 10.29 5.74 -5.49
N LEU A 12 10.69 4.65 -4.83
CA LEU A 12 11.08 3.40 -5.51
C LEU A 12 9.91 2.75 -6.24
N TYR A 13 8.73 2.65 -5.61
CA TYR A 13 7.49 2.20 -6.26
C TYR A 13 7.17 3.03 -7.50
N ARG A 14 7.27 4.37 -7.39
CA ARG A 14 7.04 5.27 -8.51
C ARG A 14 8.05 5.03 -9.64
N ALA A 15 9.33 4.95 -9.31
CA ALA A 15 10.40 4.74 -10.29
C ALA A 15 10.17 3.45 -11.10
N VAL A 16 9.85 2.33 -10.44
CA VAL A 16 9.58 1.06 -11.13
C VAL A 16 8.39 1.17 -12.09
N ARG A 17 7.33 1.88 -11.68
CA ARG A 17 6.12 2.04 -12.52
C ARG A 17 6.33 2.98 -13.71
N CYS A 18 7.12 4.03 -13.54
CA CYS A 18 7.29 5.08 -14.53
C CYS A 18 8.42 4.80 -15.54
N CYS A 19 9.42 4.02 -15.17
CA CYS A 19 10.50 3.67 -16.08
C CYS A 19 10.03 2.62 -17.10
N SER A 20 10.45 2.80 -18.36
CA SER A 20 10.09 1.90 -19.47
C SER A 20 11.02 0.70 -19.59
N ASP A 21 12.24 0.82 -19.09
CA ASP A 21 13.30 -0.17 -19.19
C ASP A 21 14.23 -0.07 -17.97
N VAL A 22 15.10 -1.08 -17.82
CA VAL A 22 16.00 -1.21 -16.67
C VAL A 22 17.06 -0.10 -16.60
N GLU A 23 17.52 0.41 -17.74
CA GLU A 23 18.57 1.44 -17.80
C GLU A 23 18.02 2.79 -17.32
N LYS A 24 16.80 3.16 -17.73
CA LYS A 24 16.10 4.32 -17.18
C LYS A 24 15.84 4.15 -15.69
N PHE A 25 15.48 2.95 -15.26
CA PHE A 25 15.29 2.66 -13.84
C PHE A 25 16.59 2.83 -13.04
N HIS A 26 17.74 2.34 -13.51
CA HIS A 26 19.03 2.56 -12.85
C HIS A 26 19.41 4.04 -12.78
N SER A 27 19.11 4.79 -13.85
CA SER A 27 19.32 6.23 -13.88
C SER A 27 18.48 6.94 -12.80
N GLU A 28 17.18 6.63 -12.73
CA GLU A 28 16.28 7.16 -11.69
C GLU A 28 16.71 6.72 -10.28
N LEU A 29 17.17 5.48 -10.12
CA LEU A 29 17.68 4.96 -8.85
C LEU A 29 18.90 5.76 -8.37
N LEU A 30 19.79 6.15 -9.28
CA LEU A 30 20.92 7.03 -8.95
C LEU A 30 20.42 8.42 -8.53
N TYR A 31 19.45 9.00 -9.24
CA TYR A 31 18.85 10.28 -8.84
C TYR A 31 18.21 10.22 -7.45
N ILE A 32 17.51 9.14 -7.12
CA ILE A 32 16.93 8.91 -5.79
C ILE A 32 18.05 8.87 -4.74
N GLN A 33 19.10 8.09 -4.96
CA GLN A 33 20.22 8.00 -4.03
C GLN A 33 20.87 9.37 -3.78
N VAL A 34 21.18 10.11 -4.84
CA VAL A 34 21.78 11.46 -4.73
C VAL A 34 20.84 12.43 -4.02
N SER A 35 19.54 12.37 -4.29
CA SER A 35 18.55 13.23 -3.65
C SER A 35 18.48 12.99 -2.14
N PHE A 36 18.45 11.72 -1.70
CA PHE A 36 18.44 11.40 -0.28
C PHE A 36 19.76 11.77 0.41
N VAL A 37 20.92 11.59 -0.24
CA VAL A 37 22.19 12.08 0.30
C VAL A 37 22.16 13.60 0.47
N THR A 38 21.61 14.33 -0.51
CA THR A 38 21.49 15.79 -0.46
C THR A 38 20.56 16.26 0.67
N PHE A 39 19.56 15.46 1.03
CA PHE A 39 18.70 15.70 2.19
C PHE A 39 19.33 15.28 3.53
N GLY A 40 20.59 14.84 3.54
CA GLY A 40 21.34 14.52 4.75
C GLY A 40 21.20 13.07 5.24
N PHE A 41 20.65 12.17 4.42
CA PHE A 41 20.60 10.73 4.75
C PHE A 41 21.94 10.05 4.45
N THR A 42 22.32 9.08 5.28
CA THR A 42 23.56 8.32 5.06
C THR A 42 23.41 7.32 3.93
N SER A 43 24.53 6.96 3.29
CA SER A 43 24.55 5.91 2.26
C SER A 43 24.04 4.57 2.79
N GLU A 44 24.37 4.20 4.02
CA GLU A 44 23.93 2.94 4.62
C GLU A 44 22.40 2.87 4.76
N PHE A 45 21.76 3.97 5.16
CA PHE A 45 20.30 4.03 5.22
C PHE A 45 19.67 3.81 3.85
N ILE A 46 20.21 4.47 2.82
CA ILE A 46 19.67 4.41 1.46
C ILE A 46 19.87 3.01 0.87
N LEU A 47 21.09 2.48 0.93
CA LEU A 47 21.44 1.17 0.39
C LEU A 47 20.66 0.05 1.09
N SER A 48 20.59 0.06 2.43
CA SER A 48 19.80 -0.93 3.17
C SER A 48 18.29 -0.82 2.90
N GLY A 49 17.79 0.40 2.67
CA GLY A 49 16.41 0.63 2.26
C GLY A 49 16.09 0.04 0.89
N ILE A 50 16.96 0.25 -0.10
CA ILE A 50 16.82 -0.31 -1.45
C ILE A 50 16.92 -1.85 -1.41
N GLN A 51 17.87 -2.40 -0.65
CA GLN A 51 18.01 -3.85 -0.48
C GLN A 51 16.73 -4.48 0.11
N ARG A 52 16.21 -3.90 1.20
CA ARG A 52 14.97 -4.38 1.84
C ARG A 52 13.78 -4.26 0.91
N PHE A 53 13.73 -3.21 0.09
CA PHE A 53 12.72 -3.05 -0.93
C PHE A 53 12.79 -4.19 -1.96
N TYR A 54 13.97 -4.55 -2.47
CA TYR A 54 14.12 -5.68 -3.38
C TYR A 54 13.84 -7.04 -2.73
N GLN A 55 14.20 -7.21 -1.46
CA GLN A 55 13.90 -8.43 -0.69
C GLN A 55 12.39 -8.64 -0.53
N GLN A 56 11.61 -7.57 -0.35
CA GLN A 56 10.15 -7.66 -0.27
C GLN A 56 9.52 -8.35 -1.50
N PHE A 57 10.17 -8.23 -2.67
CA PHE A 57 9.71 -8.82 -3.92
C PHE A 57 10.54 -10.01 -4.39
N ASN A 58 11.37 -10.59 -3.50
CA ASN A 58 12.22 -11.74 -3.81
C ASN A 58 13.16 -11.55 -5.04
N ILE A 59 13.64 -10.31 -5.27
CA ILE A 59 14.47 -10.00 -6.44
C ILE A 59 15.94 -10.34 -6.23
N LEU A 60 16.47 -10.18 -5.02
CA LEU A 60 17.90 -10.36 -4.75
C LEU A 60 18.21 -11.59 -3.90
N GLU A 61 18.99 -12.51 -4.46
CA GLU A 61 19.76 -13.51 -3.71
C GLU A 61 21.11 -12.95 -3.19
N LYS A 62 21.65 -11.89 -3.83
CA LYS A 62 22.98 -11.34 -3.51
C LYS A 62 22.89 -9.93 -2.95
N PHE A 63 23.48 -9.73 -1.78
CA PHE A 63 23.31 -8.53 -0.96
C PHE A 63 24.00 -7.26 -1.49
N TRP A 64 24.88 -7.34 -2.49
CA TRP A 64 25.89 -6.31 -2.74
C TRP A 64 25.66 -5.49 -4.01
N ASP A 65 24.94 -6.03 -4.99
CA ASP A 65 24.70 -5.37 -6.27
C ASP A 65 23.25 -4.86 -6.34
N LEU A 66 23.10 -3.54 -6.44
CA LEU A 66 21.79 -2.90 -6.63
C LEU A 66 21.39 -2.82 -8.11
N ARG A 67 22.29 -3.17 -9.03
CA ARG A 67 21.96 -3.22 -10.45
C ARG A 67 21.18 -4.48 -10.75
N LEU A 68 19.92 -4.26 -11.11
CA LEU A 68 19.07 -5.31 -11.66
C LEU A 68 19.41 -5.55 -13.13
N ASN A 69 19.39 -6.81 -13.56
CA ASN A 69 19.31 -7.13 -14.98
C ASN A 69 17.86 -6.98 -15.50
N ASN A 70 17.65 -7.13 -16.81
CA ASN A 70 16.32 -6.99 -17.43
C ASN A 70 15.29 -7.95 -16.81
N ASN A 71 15.64 -9.22 -16.56
CA ASN A 71 14.71 -10.21 -16.03
C ASN A 71 14.30 -9.89 -14.59
N GLU A 72 15.26 -9.47 -13.76
CA GLU A 72 15.02 -9.05 -12.38
C GLU A 72 14.14 -7.80 -12.32
N TYR A 73 14.40 -6.82 -13.19
CA TYR A 73 13.59 -5.62 -13.26
C TYR A 73 12.17 -5.90 -13.76
N ASP A 74 12.00 -6.73 -14.80
CA ASP A 74 10.69 -7.14 -15.29
C ASP A 74 9.91 -7.95 -14.24
N HIS A 75 10.59 -8.77 -13.45
CA HIS A 75 9.97 -9.46 -12.33
C HIS A 75 9.50 -8.47 -11.26
N LEU A 76 10.37 -7.56 -10.83
CA LEU A 76 10.04 -6.50 -9.86
C LEU A 76 8.85 -5.67 -10.32
N ARG A 77 8.85 -5.27 -11.59
CA ARG A 77 7.79 -4.45 -12.19
C ARG A 77 6.46 -5.18 -12.20
N ARG A 78 6.43 -6.48 -12.55
CA ARG A 78 5.21 -7.29 -12.48
C ARG A 78 4.69 -7.41 -11.05
N CYS A 79 5.54 -7.75 -10.09
CA CYS A 79 5.13 -7.88 -8.69
C CYS A 79 4.55 -6.58 -8.13
N ILE A 80 5.15 -5.43 -8.46
CA ILE A 80 4.65 -4.12 -8.01
C ILE A 80 3.31 -3.78 -8.66
N VAL A 81 3.12 -4.07 -9.94
CA VAL A 81 1.83 -3.85 -10.62
C VAL A 81 0.74 -4.73 -9.98
N GLU A 82 1.04 -6.00 -9.74
CA GLU A 82 0.12 -6.94 -9.09
C GLU A 82 -0.23 -6.51 -7.65
N ASP A 83 0.74 -6.09 -6.84
CA ASP A 83 0.51 -5.58 -5.48
C ASP A 83 -0.42 -4.35 -5.49
N VAL A 84 -0.19 -3.40 -6.40
CA VAL A 84 -1.06 -2.22 -6.54
C VAL A 84 -2.49 -2.62 -6.92
N GLU A 85 -2.65 -3.54 -7.89
CA GLU A 85 -3.98 -4.03 -8.28
C GLU A 85 -4.70 -4.75 -7.13
N GLN A 86 -3.98 -5.56 -6.35
CA GLN A 86 -4.54 -6.22 -5.17
C GLN A 86 -4.98 -5.22 -4.10
N GLN A 87 -4.18 -4.18 -3.84
CA GLN A 87 -4.54 -3.14 -2.88
C GLN A 87 -5.78 -2.34 -3.33
N ILE A 88 -5.91 -2.07 -4.64
CA ILE A 88 -7.11 -1.42 -5.19
C ILE A 88 -8.34 -2.30 -4.97
N LYS A 89 -8.26 -3.60 -5.27
CA LYS A 89 -9.37 -4.55 -5.05
C LYS A 89 -9.78 -4.63 -3.59
N LEU A 90 -8.81 -4.73 -2.67
CA LEU A 90 -9.07 -4.75 -1.22
C LEU A 90 -9.72 -3.46 -0.73
N LYS A 91 -9.32 -2.31 -1.27
CA LYS A 91 -9.93 -1.02 -0.95
C LYS A 91 -11.40 -0.97 -1.39
N GLN A 92 -11.69 -1.38 -2.62
CA GLN A 92 -13.06 -1.45 -3.14
C GLN A 92 -13.96 -2.38 -2.31
N GLN A 93 -13.45 -3.55 -1.92
CA GLN A 93 -14.20 -4.49 -1.06
C GLN A 93 -14.51 -3.89 0.32
N ARG A 94 -13.56 -3.16 0.92
CA ARG A 94 -13.76 -2.47 2.20
C ARG A 94 -14.77 -1.34 2.10
N GLU A 95 -14.81 -0.63 0.98
CA GLU A 95 -15.79 0.43 0.72
C GLU A 95 -17.20 -0.16 0.59
N GLN A 96 -17.37 -1.24 -0.20
CA GLN A 96 -18.64 -1.95 -0.33
C GLN A 96 -19.15 -2.53 1.01
N ALA A 97 -18.26 -3.09 1.85
CA ALA A 97 -18.63 -3.62 3.16
C ALA A 97 -19.09 -2.53 4.15
N LYS A 98 -18.58 -1.30 4.02
CA LYS A 98 -19.02 -0.16 4.84
C LYS A 98 -20.39 0.37 4.40
N GLU A 99 -20.69 0.34 3.11
CA GLU A 99 -22.01 0.71 2.60
C GLU A 99 -23.10 -0.28 3.07
N HIS A 100 -22.78 -1.58 3.17
CA HIS A 100 -23.73 -2.59 3.66
C HIS A 100 -24.04 -2.53 5.17
N THR A 101 -23.18 -1.93 6.01
CA THR A 101 -23.42 -1.78 7.46
C THR A 101 -24.24 -0.55 7.82
N LEU A 102 -24.38 0.43 6.92
CA LEU A 102 -25.24 1.61 7.10
C LEU A 102 -26.74 1.32 6.85
N PHE A 103 -27.08 0.11 6.38
CA PHE A 103 -28.46 -0.33 6.14
C PHE A 103 -28.97 -1.38 7.13
N MET A 104 -28.43 -1.43 8.36
CA MET A 104 -29.20 -2.08 9.43
C MET A 104 -30.31 -1.13 9.89
N PRO A 105 -31.60 -1.45 9.68
CA PRO A 105 -32.65 -0.68 10.31
C PRO A 105 -32.45 -0.79 11.83
N CYS A 106 -32.35 0.37 12.47
CA CYS A 106 -32.39 0.50 13.91
C CYS A 106 -33.58 -0.34 14.42
N PRO A 107 -33.42 -1.25 15.38
CA PRO A 107 -34.57 -1.87 16.01
C PRO A 107 -35.37 -0.72 16.62
N ARG A 108 -36.51 -0.38 16.00
CA ARG A 108 -37.49 0.51 16.64
C ARG A 108 -37.73 -0.07 18.02
N LEU A 109 -37.37 0.69 19.04
CA LEU A 109 -37.95 0.56 20.37
C LEU A 109 -39.45 0.36 20.12
N MET A 110 -39.95 -0.83 20.41
CA MET A 110 -41.39 -1.05 20.44
C MET A 110 -41.89 -0.17 21.57
N ASP A 111 -42.74 0.79 21.22
CA ASP A 111 -43.48 1.61 22.17
C ASP A 111 -44.34 0.66 23.02
N GLU A 112 -43.83 0.26 24.19
CA GLU A 112 -44.66 -0.28 25.26
C GLU A 112 -45.36 0.90 25.92
N GLU A 113 -46.48 1.35 25.34
CA GLU A 113 -47.53 2.03 26.07
C GLU A 113 -48.78 2.14 25.20
N SER A 114 -49.77 1.28 25.46
CA SER A 114 -51.19 1.63 25.60
C SER A 114 -52.09 0.41 25.36
N THR A 115 -52.47 -0.26 26.45
CA THR A 115 -53.82 -0.81 26.58
C THR A 115 -54.32 -0.54 27.99
N ASP A 116 -54.69 0.71 28.21
CA ASP A 116 -55.58 1.08 29.30
C ASP A 116 -56.98 1.26 28.70
N ALA A 117 -57.75 0.17 28.66
CA ALA A 117 -59.16 0.18 28.30
C ALA A 117 -59.96 -0.32 29.52
N PHE A 118 -60.28 0.64 30.38
CA PHE A 118 -61.28 0.53 31.43
C PHE A 118 -62.69 0.29 30.83
N LYS A 119 -63.42 -0.68 31.40
CA LYS A 119 -64.89 -0.76 31.61
C LYS A 119 -65.71 -1.90 30.96
N GLN A 120 -66.26 -2.70 31.88
CA GLN A 120 -67.69 -3.06 32.09
C GLN A 120 -68.33 -4.26 31.37
N CYS A 121 -69.03 -5.06 32.21
CA CYS A 121 -70.02 -6.13 31.93
C CYS A 121 -69.41 -7.45 31.43
N PHE A 122 -69.45 -8.59 32.14
CA PHE A 122 -70.42 -9.21 33.06
C PHE A 122 -69.73 -9.97 34.19
#